data_AF-A0A417V1G4-F1
#
_entry.id   AF-A0A417V1G4-F1
#
_cell.length_a   1.000
_cell.length_b   1.000
_cell.length_c   1.000
_cell.angle_alpha   90.00
_cell.angle_beta   90.00
_cell.angle_gamma   90.00
#
_symmetry.space_group_name_H-M   'P 1'
#
loop_
_entity.id
_entity.type
_entity.pdbx_description
1 polymer ?
#
loop_
_entity_poly.entity_id
_entity_poly.type
_entity_poly.pdbx_seq_one_letter_code
_entity_poly.pdbx_strand_id
1 'polypeptide(L)'
;MQNIRPVSEKKWDISNHAFYQAYHFAMRYKEFKDILRYKTNTVGSPKFGDTTGAGVTKSVTEELAIKRAWAKKNCKMIEESAKQADHQLYKYILKAVTEEGITYKYLKTVMNIPAGRNYFYEKRRKFYYILSKKLDD
;
A
#
# COMPACT_ATOMS: atom_id res chain seq x y z
N MET A 1 -11.94 -9.40 -12.96
CA MET A 1 -10.88 -9.75 -11.98
C MET A 1 -9.76 -10.45 -12.72
N GLN A 2 -8.50 -10.04 -12.57
CA GLN A 2 -7.37 -10.78 -13.16
C GLN A 2 -7.21 -12.12 -12.42
N ASN A 3 -7.06 -13.23 -13.16
CA ASN A 3 -6.75 -14.54 -12.60
C ASN A 3 -5.30 -14.56 -12.09
N ILE A 4 -5.09 -13.99 -10.89
CA ILE A 4 -3.79 -13.99 -10.23
C ILE A 4 -3.67 -15.30 -9.48
N ARG A 5 -2.75 -16.16 -9.92
CA ARG A 5 -2.50 -17.43 -9.23
C ARG A 5 -1.85 -17.13 -7.87
N PRO A 6 -2.43 -17.62 -6.76
CA PRO A 6 -1.80 -17.49 -5.46
C PRO A 6 -0.43 -18.19 -5.47
N VAL A 7 0.44 -17.74 -4.58
CA VAL A 7 1.76 -18.33 -4.40
C VAL A 7 1.58 -19.77 -3.94
N SER A 8 2.34 -20.73 -4.49
CA SER A 8 2.22 -22.12 -4.05
C SER A 8 2.60 -22.25 -2.58
N GLU A 9 1.71 -22.81 -1.77
CA GLU A 9 1.95 -23.15 -0.36
C GLU A 9 3.28 -23.89 -0.18
N LYS A 10 3.63 -24.82 -1.08
CA LYS A 10 4.88 -25.61 -1.00
C LYS A 10 6.19 -24.82 -1.04
N LYS A 11 6.23 -23.61 -1.61
CA LYS A 11 7.48 -22.83 -1.76
C LYS A 11 7.59 -21.69 -0.75
N TRP A 12 6.47 -21.18 -0.25
CA TRP A 12 6.43 -19.97 0.58
C TRP A 12 5.59 -20.11 1.84
N ASP A 13 4.91 -21.23 2.06
CA ASP A 13 4.10 -21.50 3.25
C ASP A 13 3.11 -20.36 3.59
N ILE A 14 2.36 -19.93 2.56
CA ILE A 14 1.30 -18.92 2.69
C ILE A 14 0.01 -19.57 2.22
N SER A 15 -1.03 -19.51 3.05
CA SER A 15 -2.38 -19.85 2.62
C SER A 15 -2.83 -18.93 1.46
N ASN A 16 -3.60 -19.48 0.53
CA ASN A 16 -4.24 -18.68 -0.53
C ASN A 16 -4.99 -17.46 0.03
N HIS A 17 -5.63 -17.60 1.20
CA HIS A 17 -6.36 -16.51 1.85
C HIS A 17 -5.44 -15.37 2.32
N ALA A 18 -4.32 -15.71 2.97
CA ALA A 18 -3.33 -14.72 3.41
C ALA A 18 -2.69 -14.00 2.21
N PHE A 19 -2.50 -14.70 1.08
CA PHE A 19 -2.09 -14.06 -0.17
C PHE A 19 -3.12 -13.04 -0.67
N TYR A 20 -4.41 -13.39 -0.72
CA TYR A 20 -5.46 -12.46 -1.15
C TYR A 20 -5.62 -11.28 -0.20
N GLN A 21 -5.47 -11.50 1.11
CA GLN A 21 -5.46 -10.43 2.10
C GLN A 21 -4.31 -9.44 1.83
N ALA A 22 -3.10 -9.93 1.64
CA ALA A 22 -1.94 -9.10 1.29
C ALA A 22 -2.13 -8.39 -0.07
N TYR A 23 -2.74 -9.06 -1.05
CA TYR A 23 -3.07 -8.48 -2.35
C TYR A 23 -4.02 -7.29 -2.22
N HIS A 24 -5.17 -7.49 -1.58
CA HIS A 24 -6.16 -6.42 -1.39
C HIS A 24 -5.60 -5.30 -0.51
N PHE A 25 -4.80 -5.63 0.50
CA PHE A 25 -4.11 -4.63 1.31
C PHE A 25 -3.16 -3.75 0.49
N ALA A 26 -2.38 -4.35 -0.42
CA ALA A 26 -1.49 -3.60 -1.31
C ALA A 26 -2.26 -2.68 -2.27
N MET A 27 -3.42 -3.10 -2.77
CA MET A 27 -4.27 -2.25 -3.63
C MET A 27 -4.79 -1.00 -2.92
N ARG A 28 -5.04 -1.09 -1.61
CA ARG A 28 -5.45 0.05 -0.78
C ARG A 28 -4.35 1.10 -0.57
N TYR A 29 -3.13 0.87 -1.08
CA TYR A 29 -2.06 1.86 -1.03
C TYR A 29 -2.46 3.22 -1.60
N LYS A 30 -3.29 3.23 -2.66
CA LYS A 30 -3.82 4.48 -3.23
C LYS A 30 -4.69 5.22 -2.23
N GLU A 31 -5.58 4.53 -1.52
CA GLU A 31 -6.42 5.11 -0.46
C GLU A 31 -5.57 5.71 0.66
N PHE A 32 -4.52 5.00 1.09
CA PHE A 32 -3.60 5.51 2.13
C PHE A 32 -2.88 6.76 1.67
N LYS A 33 -2.40 6.80 0.42
CA LYS A 33 -1.79 8.00 -0.17
C LYS A 33 -2.78 9.16 -0.28
N ASP A 34 -4.01 8.89 -0.66
CA ASP A 34 -5.06 9.92 -0.76
C ASP A 34 -5.41 10.49 0.62
N ILE A 35 -5.47 9.66 1.65
CA ILE A 35 -5.63 10.10 3.04
C ILE A 35 -4.47 11.03 3.44
N LEU A 36 -3.22 10.67 3.11
CA LEU A 36 -2.06 11.50 3.44
C LEU A 36 -2.04 12.83 2.67
N ARG A 37 -2.47 12.83 1.40
CA ARG A 37 -2.43 13.98 0.49
C ARG A 37 -3.57 14.97 0.73
N TYR A 38 -4.80 14.51 0.85
CA TYR A 38 -5.98 15.40 0.85
C TYR A 38 -6.46 15.75 2.26
N LYS A 39 -6.18 14.90 3.26
CA LYS A 39 -6.55 15.20 4.65
C LYS A 39 -5.50 16.05 5.36
N THR A 40 -4.86 16.99 4.66
CA THR A 40 -3.88 17.93 5.24
C THR A 40 -4.53 19.22 5.70
N ASN A 41 -5.65 19.58 5.09
CA ASN A 41 -6.19 20.92 5.20
C ASN A 41 -7.46 20.94 6.06
N THR A 42 -7.26 21.31 7.32
CA THR A 42 -8.19 22.20 8.03
C THR A 42 -8.04 23.63 7.45
N VAL A 43 -8.17 23.81 6.13
CA VAL A 43 -8.29 25.13 5.51
C VAL A 43 -9.72 25.23 4.97
N GLY A 44 -10.59 26.13 5.39
CA GLY A 44 -10.43 27.21 6.37
C GLY A 44 -11.03 26.86 7.72
N SER A 45 -10.46 27.47 8.76
CA SER A 45 -11.27 27.99 9.84
C SER A 45 -12.49 28.69 9.23
N PRO A 46 -13.73 28.26 9.50
CA PRO A 46 -14.80 29.22 9.40
C PRO A 46 -14.50 30.25 10.48
N LYS A 47 -14.29 31.50 10.10
CA LYS A 47 -14.56 32.61 11.01
C LYS A 47 -16.07 32.54 11.28
N PHE A 48 -16.49 31.66 12.18
CA PHE A 48 -17.80 31.75 12.80
C PHE A 48 -17.72 32.97 13.69
N GLY A 49 -18.28 34.07 13.19
CA GLY A 49 -18.83 35.08 14.08
C GLY A 49 -19.75 34.38 15.07
N ASP A 50 -19.65 34.83 16.32
CA ASP A 50 -20.53 34.54 17.45
C ASP A 50 -21.39 33.29 17.33
N THR A 51 -20.98 32.21 18.01
CA THR A 51 -21.87 31.52 18.95
C THR A 51 -21.11 30.42 19.70
N THR A 52 -21.34 30.43 21.00
CA THR A 52 -20.93 29.52 22.07
C THR A 52 -20.94 28.02 21.70
N GLY A 53 -19.83 27.32 21.96
CA GLY A 53 -19.76 25.86 21.82
C GLY A 53 -18.36 25.27 21.98
N ALA A 54 -17.71 25.49 23.13
CA ALA A 54 -16.42 24.89 23.45
C ALA A 54 -16.56 23.37 23.70
N GLY A 55 -16.40 22.54 22.68
CA GLY A 55 -16.40 21.08 22.85
C GLY A 55 -16.11 20.21 21.63
N VAL A 56 -16.38 20.67 20.40
CA VAL A 56 -16.42 19.76 19.23
C VAL A 56 -15.15 19.80 18.36
N THR A 57 -14.31 20.83 18.48
CA THR A 57 -13.18 21.06 17.54
C THR A 57 -11.92 20.24 17.84
N LYS A 58 -11.68 19.85 19.11
CA LYS A 58 -10.51 19.03 19.50
C LYS A 58 -10.59 17.60 18.95
N SER A 59 -11.77 16.99 19.03
CA SER A 59 -12.03 15.61 18.61
C SER A 59 -11.79 15.36 17.11
N VAL A 60 -12.20 16.30 16.24
CA VAL A 60 -12.01 16.15 14.77
C VAL A 60 -10.53 16.18 14.39
N THR A 61 -9.73 16.99 15.10
CA THR A 61 -8.28 17.11 14.86
C THR A 61 -7.53 15.86 15.33
N GLU A 62 -7.90 15.32 16.49
CA GLU A 62 -7.34 14.08 17.05
C GLU A 62 -7.66 12.87 16.18
N GLU A 63 -8.92 12.71 15.76
CA GLU A 63 -9.31 11.64 14.84
C GLU A 63 -8.58 11.72 13.50
N LEU A 64 -8.37 12.92 12.98
CA LEU A 64 -7.62 13.14 11.75
C LEU A 64 -6.16 12.71 11.92
N ALA A 65 -5.54 13.08 13.03
CA ALA A 65 -4.17 12.69 13.36
C ALA A 65 -4.03 11.17 13.46
N ILE A 66 -4.97 10.49 14.14
CA ILE A 66 -5.02 9.03 14.27
C ILE A 66 -5.15 8.38 12.88
N LYS A 67 -6.11 8.83 12.06
CA LYS A 67 -6.33 8.31 10.69
C LYS A 67 -5.09 8.50 9.80
N ARG A 68 -4.40 9.64 9.92
CA ARG A 68 -3.15 9.91 9.17
C ARG A 68 -1.99 9.04 9.66
N ALA A 69 -1.83 8.88 10.96
CA ALA A 69 -0.81 8.01 11.54
C ALA A 69 -0.99 6.56 11.08
N TRP A 70 -2.24 6.08 11.08
CA TRP A 70 -2.61 4.77 10.57
C TRP A 70 -2.28 4.62 9.07
N ALA A 71 -2.69 5.58 8.24
CA ALA A 71 -2.38 5.55 6.80
C ALA A 71 -0.86 5.59 6.52
N LYS A 72 -0.11 6.40 7.28
CA LYS A 72 1.35 6.47 7.19
C LYS A 72 2.01 5.14 7.55
N LYS A 73 1.55 4.48 8.63
CA LYS A 73 2.03 3.16 9.05
C LYS A 73 1.82 2.13 7.94
N ASN A 74 0.62 2.10 7.34
CA ASN A 74 0.28 1.15 6.29
C ASN A 74 1.06 1.39 4.99
N CYS A 75 1.20 2.65 4.55
CA CYS A 75 2.04 3.00 3.41
C CYS A 75 3.49 2.54 3.63
N LYS A 76 4.04 2.84 4.81
CA LYS A 76 5.41 2.47 5.17
C LYS A 76 5.60 0.95 5.15
N MET A 77 4.64 0.19 5.68
CA MET A 77 4.67 -1.27 5.67
C MET A 77 4.76 -1.84 4.25
N ILE A 78 3.96 -1.33 3.32
CA ILE A 78 3.97 -1.74 1.91
C ILE A 78 5.32 -1.39 1.26
N GLU A 79 5.82 -0.17 1.45
CA GLU A 79 7.09 0.28 0.87
C GLU A 79 8.29 -0.50 1.41
N GLU A 80 8.31 -0.79 2.71
CA GLU A 80 9.35 -1.60 3.34
C GLU A 80 9.31 -3.04 2.87
N SER A 81 8.13 -3.64 2.72
CA SER A 81 8.01 -4.99 2.17
C SER A 81 8.51 -5.06 0.72
N ALA A 82 8.28 -4.01 -0.08
CA ALA A 82 8.82 -3.93 -1.44
C ALA A 82 10.35 -3.81 -1.44
N LYS A 83 10.93 -2.99 -0.54
CA LYS A 83 12.38 -2.84 -0.39
C LYS A 83 13.06 -4.11 0.13
N GLN A 84 12.42 -4.82 1.06
CA GLN A 84 12.91 -6.11 1.58
C GLN A 84 12.84 -7.22 0.52
N ALA A 85 11.85 -7.18 -0.36
CA ALA A 85 11.79 -8.10 -1.49
C ALA A 85 12.99 -7.88 -2.43
N ASP A 86 13.22 -6.62 -2.83
CA ASP A 86 14.37 -6.23 -3.65
C ASP A 86 14.64 -4.72 -3.61
N HIS A 87 15.86 -4.32 -3.24
CA HIS A 87 16.21 -2.90 -3.13
C HIS A 87 16.33 -2.18 -4.49
N GLN A 88 16.65 -2.88 -5.57
CA GLN A 88 16.78 -2.27 -6.90
C GLN A 88 15.42 -2.26 -7.62
N LEU A 89 14.63 -3.32 -7.44
CA LEU A 89 13.34 -3.47 -8.11
C LEU A 89 12.16 -2.93 -7.32
N TYR A 90 12.34 -2.42 -6.10
CA TYR A 90 11.22 -1.99 -5.24
C TYR A 90 10.25 -1.03 -5.95
N LYS A 91 10.74 -0.09 -6.78
CA LYS A 91 9.88 0.88 -7.49
C LYS A 91 8.94 0.18 -8.47
N TYR A 92 9.45 -0.83 -9.19
CA TYR A 92 8.70 -1.60 -10.17
C TYR A 92 7.74 -2.57 -9.48
N ILE A 93 8.19 -3.20 -8.39
CA ILE A 93 7.35 -4.08 -7.57
C ILE A 93 6.19 -3.28 -6.99
N LEU A 94 6.48 -2.14 -6.34
CA LEU A 94 5.48 -1.27 -5.73
C LEU A 94 4.43 -0.88 -6.76
N LYS A 95 4.84 -0.36 -7.92
CA LYS A 95 3.92 0.02 -8.98
C LYS A 95 3.05 -1.16 -9.45
N ALA A 96 3.65 -2.34 -9.62
CA ALA A 96 2.93 -3.54 -10.06
C ALA A 96 2.00 -4.19 -9.02
N VAL A 97 2.15 -3.89 -7.73
CA VAL A 97 1.28 -4.40 -6.67
C VAL A 97 0.21 -3.39 -6.25
N THR A 98 0.42 -2.10 -6.53
CA THR A 98 -0.53 -1.03 -6.20
C THR A 98 -1.47 -0.67 -7.34
N GLU A 99 -1.06 -0.90 -8.60
CA GLU A 99 -1.88 -0.61 -9.79
C GLU A 99 -2.30 -1.92 -10.46
N GLU A 100 -3.60 -2.08 -10.70
CA GLU A 100 -4.11 -3.20 -11.49
C GLU A 100 -3.69 -3.09 -12.95
N GLY A 101 -3.44 -4.22 -13.61
CA GLY A 101 -3.11 -4.24 -15.04
C GLY A 101 -1.62 -4.09 -15.37
N ILE A 102 -0.76 -3.78 -14.40
CA ILE A 102 0.68 -3.69 -14.64
C ILE A 102 1.29 -5.07 -14.82
N THR A 103 1.53 -5.43 -16.07
CA THR A 103 2.25 -6.64 -16.45
C THR A 103 3.74 -6.38 -16.61
N TYR A 104 4.54 -7.44 -16.60
CA TYR A 104 5.97 -7.33 -16.90
C TYR A 104 6.25 -6.66 -18.26
N LYS A 105 5.36 -6.85 -19.25
CA LYS A 105 5.49 -6.20 -20.56
C LYS A 105 5.48 -4.68 -20.42
N TYR A 106 4.53 -4.13 -19.65
CA TYR A 106 4.47 -2.70 -19.36
C TYR A 106 5.74 -2.20 -18.64
N LEU A 107 6.20 -2.91 -17.62
CA LEU A 107 7.42 -2.54 -16.89
C LEU A 107 8.66 -2.55 -17.79
N LYS A 108 8.73 -3.48 -18.73
CA LYS A 108 9.84 -3.55 -19.69
C LYS A 108 9.76 -2.45 -20.75
N THR A 109 8.58 -2.22 -21.35
CA THR A 109 8.44 -1.27 -22.47
C THR A 109 8.39 0.18 -22.01
N VAL A 110 7.75 0.47 -20.88
CA VAL A 110 7.52 1.85 -20.41
C VAL A 110 8.56 2.27 -19.38
N MET A 111 8.94 1.37 -18.47
CA MET A 111 9.84 1.70 -17.36
C MET A 111 11.26 1.15 -17.51
N ASN A 112 11.53 0.40 -18.60
CA ASN A 112 12.83 -0.20 -18.89
C ASN A 112 13.44 -0.96 -17.70
N ILE A 113 12.65 -1.87 -17.10
CA ILE A 113 13.09 -2.66 -15.94
C ILE A 113 14.39 -3.45 -16.25
N PRO A 114 15.42 -3.39 -15.37
CA PRO A 114 16.71 -4.05 -15.61
C PRO A 114 16.70 -5.56 -15.32
N ALA A 115 15.54 -6.13 -14.97
CA ALA A 115 15.42 -7.52 -14.55
C ALA A 115 14.60 -8.37 -15.52
N GLY A 116 14.95 -9.65 -15.61
CA GLY A 116 14.20 -10.62 -16.40
C GLY A 116 12.81 -10.92 -15.82
N ARG A 117 11.91 -11.42 -16.68
CA ARG A 117 10.53 -11.76 -16.35
C ARG A 117 10.41 -12.65 -15.12
N ASN A 118 11.16 -13.75 -15.10
CA ASN A 118 11.09 -14.76 -14.04
C ASN A 118 11.53 -14.18 -12.69
N TYR A 119 12.64 -13.42 -12.70
CA TYR A 119 13.17 -12.75 -11.52
C TYR A 119 12.14 -11.76 -10.94
N PHE A 120 11.54 -10.93 -11.80
CA PHE A 120 10.52 -9.98 -11.38
C PHE A 120 9.31 -10.67 -10.71
N TYR A 121 8.76 -11.72 -11.32
CA TYR A 121 7.62 -12.43 -10.73
C TYR A 121 7.98 -13.16 -9.43
N GLU A 122 9.22 -13.63 -9.29
CA GLU A 122 9.70 -14.18 -8.02
C GLU A 122 9.77 -13.12 -6.92
N LYS A 123 10.33 -11.94 -7.21
CA LYS A 123 10.37 -10.83 -6.24
C LYS A 123 8.97 -10.31 -5.90
N ARG A 124 8.05 -10.27 -6.86
CA ARG A 124 6.65 -9.95 -6.60
C ARG A 124 5.98 -10.96 -5.66
N ARG A 125 6.26 -12.26 -5.80
CA ARG A 125 5.76 -13.28 -4.85
C ARG A 125 6.37 -13.13 -3.46
N LYS A 126 7.69 -12.88 -3.39
CA LYS A 126 8.40 -12.60 -2.14
C LYS A 126 7.82 -11.38 -1.42
N PHE A 127 7.42 -10.35 -2.15
CA PHE A 127 6.73 -9.19 -1.58
C PHE A 127 5.44 -9.59 -0.84
N TYR A 128 4.57 -10.39 -1.47
CA TYR A 128 3.31 -10.80 -0.83
C TYR A 128 3.56 -11.72 0.38
N TYR A 129 4.60 -12.55 0.35
CA TYR A 129 5.06 -13.32 1.51
C TYR A 129 5.44 -12.43 2.69
N ILE A 130 6.30 -11.44 2.45
CA ILE A 130 6.76 -10.53 3.49
C ILE A 130 5.58 -9.71 4.03
N LEU A 131 4.69 -9.26 3.14
CA LEU A 131 3.54 -8.47 3.52
C LEU A 131 2.51 -9.29 4.32
N SER A 132 2.26 -10.55 3.96
CA SER A 132 1.34 -11.40 4.72
C SER A 132 1.87 -11.67 6.12
N LYS A 133 3.17 -11.97 6.28
CA LYS A 133 3.76 -12.15 7.62
C LYS A 133 3.59 -10.92 8.51
N LYS A 134 3.81 -9.72 7.96
CA LYS A 134 3.58 -8.46 8.70
C LYS A 134 2.11 -8.13 8.99
N LEU A 135 1.17 -8.79 8.31
CA LEU A 135 -0.26 -8.65 8.57
C LEU A 135 -0.75 -9.64 9.63
N ASP A 136 -0.05 -10.77 9.75
CA ASP A 136 -0.32 -11.81 10.76
C ASP A 136 0.34 -11.49 12.11
N ASP A 137 1.40 -10.65 12.13
CA ASP A 137 2.07 -10.09 13.32
C ASP A 137 1.31 -8.92 13.97
#